data_AF-A0A947BVC9-F1
#
_entry.id   AF-A0A947BVC9-F1
#
_cell.length_a   1.000
_cell.length_b   1.000
_cell.length_c   1.000
_cell.angle_alpha   90.00
_cell.angle_beta   90.00
_cell.angle_gamma   90.00
#
_symmetry.space_group_name_H-M   'P 1'
#
loop_
_entity.id
_entity.type
_entity.pdbx_description
1 polymer ?
#
loop_
_entity_poly.entity_id
_entity_poly.type
_entity_poly.pdbx_seq_one_letter_code
_entity_poly.pdbx_strand_id
1 'polypeptide(L)' 'MAYSFTEKKRIRKSFGKHPSVLDVPYLLATQIDSFRGFLQADTKPGERESYGLHAAFSSVFPIESYSGNAVLEYVEYR' A
#
# COMPACT_ATOMS: atom_id res chain seq x y z
N MET A 1 -8.62 27.04 18.79
CA MET A 1 -8.83 26.30 17.53
C MET A 1 -9.42 27.24 16.50
N ALA A 2 -8.72 27.46 15.40
CA ALA A 2 -9.29 28.21 14.28
C ALA A 2 -10.24 27.27 13.52
N TYR A 3 -11.52 27.62 13.45
CA TYR A 3 -12.51 26.86 12.67
C TYR A 3 -12.20 26.94 11.17
N SER A 4 -12.40 25.82 10.47
CA SER A 4 -12.37 25.80 9.01
C SER A 4 -13.54 26.62 8.42
N PHE A 5 -13.44 26.98 7.14
CA PHE A 5 -14.48 27.75 6.45
C PHE A 5 -15.87 27.09 6.52
N THR A 6 -15.92 25.76 6.43
CA THR A 6 -17.16 24.99 6.48
C THR A 6 -17.68 24.81 7.90
N GLU A 7 -16.81 24.68 8.91
CA GLU A 7 -17.20 24.59 10.32
C GLU A 7 -17.82 25.88 10.84
N LYS A 8 -17.34 27.05 10.37
CA LYS A 8 -17.92 28.35 10.73
C LYS A 8 -19.38 28.49 10.31
N LYS A 9 -19.82 27.79 9.26
CA LYS A 9 -21.21 27.85 8.78
C LYS A 9 -22.20 27.16 9.71
N ARG A 10 -21.76 26.14 10.48
CA ARG A 10 -22.61 25.43 11.45
C ARG A 10 -21.76 24.82 12.57
N ILE A 11 -21.74 25.50 13.70
CA ILE A 11 -20.95 25.09 14.88
C ILE A 11 -21.64 23.92 15.58
N ARG A 12 -20.92 22.80 15.78
CA ARG A 12 -21.35 21.66 16.61
C ARG A 12 -20.71 21.78 17.99
N LYS A 13 -21.54 21.95 19.04
CA LYS A 13 -21.07 21.95 20.43
C LYS A 13 -20.75 20.53 20.89
N SER A 14 -19.52 20.32 21.40
CA SER A 14 -19.11 19.06 22.02
C SER A 14 -19.25 19.16 23.54
N PHE A 15 -19.66 18.05 24.19
CA PHE A 15 -19.74 17.92 25.66
C PHE A 15 -18.65 16.99 26.22
N GLY A 16 -17.73 16.52 25.37
CA GLY A 16 -16.61 15.70 25.80
C GLY A 16 -15.72 16.46 26.78
N LYS A 17 -15.43 15.85 27.92
CA LYS A 17 -14.60 16.46 28.98
C LYS A 17 -13.10 16.25 28.75
N HIS A 18 -12.74 15.21 28.01
CA HIS A 18 -11.36 14.88 27.69
C HIS A 18 -11.01 15.35 26.27
N PRO A 19 -9.83 15.96 26.08
CA PRO A 19 -9.33 16.27 24.75
C PRO A 19 -8.92 14.98 24.03
N SER A 20 -9.04 14.96 22.70
CA SER A 20 -8.44 13.89 21.90
C SER A 20 -6.92 14.03 21.94
N VAL A 21 -6.23 13.00 22.44
CA VAL A 21 -4.76 12.97 22.48
C VAL A 21 -4.18 12.65 21.10
N LEU A 22 -4.90 11.85 20.32
CA LEU A 22 -4.55 11.47 18.96
C LEU A 22 -5.70 11.80 18.02
N ASP A 23 -5.34 12.26 16.83
CA ASP A 23 -6.30 12.48 15.76
C ASP A 23 -6.80 11.15 15.18
N VAL A 24 -7.99 11.19 14.59
CA VAL A 24 -8.55 10.04 13.91
C VAL A 24 -7.68 9.72 12.69
N PRO A 25 -7.15 8.49 12.57
CA PRO A 25 -6.31 8.12 11.43
C PRO A 25 -7.14 8.09 10.15
N TYR A 26 -6.45 8.08 9.01
CA TYR A 26 -7.13 7.91 7.73
C TYR A 26 -7.76 6.52 7.64
N LEU A 27 -9.09 6.47 7.66
CA LEU A 27 -9.84 5.21 7.84
C LEU A 27 -9.65 4.21 6.70
N LEU A 28 -9.15 4.65 5.54
CA LEU A 28 -8.89 3.82 4.37
C LEU A 28 -7.41 3.43 4.22
N ALA A 29 -6.54 3.87 5.15
CA ALA A 29 -5.10 3.65 5.09
C ALA A 29 -4.78 2.17 4.89
N THR A 30 -5.37 1.27 5.69
CA THR A 30 -5.09 -0.17 5.61
C THR A 30 -5.30 -0.75 4.21
N GLN A 31 -6.37 -0.36 3.52
CA GLN A 31 -6.67 -0.91 2.18
C GLN A 31 -5.71 -0.35 1.13
N ILE A 32 -5.46 0.96 1.19
CA ILE A 32 -4.59 1.66 0.23
C ILE A 32 -3.14 1.19 0.42
N ASP A 33 -2.67 1.13 1.65
CA ASP A 33 -1.29 0.77 1.97
C ASP A 33 -1.04 -0.72 1.70
N SER A 34 -2.01 -1.59 1.97
CA SER A 34 -1.94 -3.00 1.59
C SER A 34 -1.80 -3.18 0.07
N PHE A 35 -2.62 -2.48 -0.72
CA PHE A 35 -2.57 -2.58 -2.17
C PHE A 35 -1.28 -1.97 -2.74
N ARG A 36 -0.83 -0.83 -2.20
CA ARG A 36 0.45 -0.21 -2.56
C ARG A 36 1.62 -1.14 -2.26
N GLY A 37 1.63 -1.78 -1.09
CA GLY A 37 2.63 -2.78 -0.73
C GLY A 37 2.60 -3.98 -1.68
N PHE A 38 1.42 -4.51 -1.99
CA PHE A 38 1.32 -5.63 -2.93
C PHE A 38 1.94 -5.33 -4.32
N LEU A 39 1.77 -4.10 -4.81
CA LEU A 39 2.29 -3.68 -6.12
C LEU A 39 3.75 -3.20 -6.09
N GLN A 40 4.19 -2.51 -5.03
CA GLN A 40 5.47 -1.80 -4.98
C GLN A 40 5.68 -0.85 -6.18
N ALA A 41 4.61 -0.16 -6.60
CA ALA A 41 4.58 0.64 -7.83
C ALA A 41 5.55 1.83 -7.81
N ASP A 42 5.78 2.43 -6.64
CA ASP A 42 6.68 3.58 -6.46
C ASP A 42 8.15 3.17 -6.22
N THR A 43 8.44 1.86 -6.16
CA THR A 43 9.79 1.32 -5.95
C THR A 43 10.37 0.84 -7.28
N LYS A 44 11.63 1.21 -7.55
CA LYS A 44 12.35 0.75 -8.75
C LYS A 44 12.48 -0.77 -8.75
N PRO A 45 12.43 -1.44 -9.92
CA PRO A 45 12.46 -2.91 -9.99
C PRO A 45 13.59 -3.58 -9.18
N GLY A 46 14.80 -3.03 -9.20
CA GLY A 46 15.96 -3.58 -8.47
C GLY A 46 16.01 -3.28 -6.97
N GLU A 47 15.13 -2.43 -6.46
CA GLU A 47 15.02 -2.08 -5.03
C GLU A 47 13.76 -2.70 -4.38
N ARG A 48 12.99 -3.49 -5.15
CA ARG A 48 11.77 -4.13 -4.65
C ARG A 48 12.12 -5.25 -3.67
N GLU A 49 11.34 -5.31 -2.61
CA GLU A 49 11.47 -6.34 -1.58
C GLU A 49 10.68 -7.60 -1.98
N SER A 50 11.00 -8.73 -1.34
CA SER A 50 10.39 -10.03 -1.62
C SER A 50 9.00 -10.18 -0.97
N TYR A 51 8.06 -9.32 -1.36
CA TYR A 51 6.62 -9.45 -1.05
C TYR A 51 5.74 -9.01 -2.22
N GLY A 52 4.45 -9.33 -2.15
CA GLY A 52 3.48 -8.97 -3.19
C GLY A 52 3.77 -9.64 -4.53
N LEU A 53 3.65 -8.88 -5.62
CA LEU A 53 3.88 -9.37 -6.99
C LEU A 53 5.31 -9.87 -7.20
N HIS A 54 6.31 -9.16 -6.66
CA HIS A 54 7.72 -9.55 -6.81
C HIS A 54 7.96 -10.95 -6.21
N ALA A 55 7.48 -11.19 -4.98
CA ALA A 55 7.56 -12.51 -4.35
C ALA A 55 6.82 -13.59 -5.15
N ALA A 56 5.62 -13.27 -5.67
CA ALA A 56 4.85 -14.23 -6.45
C ALA A 56 5.62 -14.68 -7.70
N PHE A 57 6.17 -13.74 -8.47
CA PHE A 57 6.98 -14.08 -9.65
C PHE A 57 8.26 -14.83 -9.28
N SER A 58 9.01 -14.37 -8.28
CA SER A 58 10.22 -15.07 -7.82
C SER A 58 9.94 -16.46 -7.25
N SER A 59 8.72 -16.76 -6.81
CA SER A 59 8.34 -18.08 -6.30
C SER A 59 7.99 -19.09 -7.40
N VAL A 60 7.54 -18.60 -8.56
CA VAL A 60 7.11 -19.43 -9.69
C VAL A 60 8.21 -19.61 -10.72
N PHE A 61 9.06 -18.61 -10.89
CA PHE A 61 10.17 -18.63 -11.83
C PHE A 61 11.49 -19.06 -11.16
N PRO A 62 12.41 -19.71 -11.91
CA PRO A 62 12.30 -20.05 -13.34
C PRO A 62 11.37 -21.23 -13.62
N ILE A 63 10.76 -21.23 -14.82
CA ILE A 63 9.97 -22.36 -15.32
C ILE A 63 10.78 -23.07 -16.40
N GLU A 64 11.08 -24.35 -16.18
CA GLU A 64 11.81 -25.19 -17.12
C GLU A 64 10.85 -25.97 -18.03
N SER A 65 11.18 -26.08 -19.32
CA SER A 65 10.45 -26.94 -20.26
C SER A 65 10.66 -28.41 -19.91
N TYR A 66 9.64 -29.25 -20.12
CA TYR A 66 9.73 -30.70 -19.90
C TYR A 66 10.87 -31.36 -20.67
N SER A 67 11.24 -30.82 -21.84
CA SER A 67 12.35 -31.32 -22.65
C SER A 67 13.73 -30.85 -22.18
N GLY A 68 13.81 -29.96 -21.18
CA GLY A 68 15.06 -29.38 -20.67
C GLY A 68 15.73 -28.37 -21.60
N ASN A 69 15.17 -28.11 -22.78
CA ASN A 69 15.81 -27.29 -23.82
C ASN A 69 15.50 -25.79 -23.72
N ALA A 70 14.67 -25.37 -22.76
CA ALA A 70 14.29 -23.98 -22.57
C ALA A 70 13.95 -23.69 -21.11
N VAL A 71 14.32 -22.49 -20.67
CA VAL A 71 14.01 -21.94 -19.34
C VAL A 71 13.41 -20.56 -19.54
N LEU A 72 12.29 -20.30 -18.87
CA LEU A 72 11.70 -18.97 -18.78
C LEU A 72 12.11 -18.35 -17.44
N GLU A 73 12.72 -17.17 -17.49
CA GLU A 73 13.15 -16.41 -16.31
C GLU A 73 12.31 -15.15 -16.14
N TYR A 74 12.07 -14.77 -14.89
CA TYR A 74 11.48 -13.49 -14.53
C TYR A 74 12.60 -12.48 -14.24
N VAL A 75 12.53 -11.32 -14.90
CA VAL A 75 13.49 -10.22 -14.73
C VAL A 75 12.86 -9.06 -13.97
N GLU A 76 11.77 -8.50 -14.48
CA GLU A 76 11.06 -7.37 -13.85
C GLU A 76 9.60 -7.27 -14.30
N TYR A 77 8.78 -6.51 -13.54
CA TYR A 77 7.42 -6.09 -13.91
C TYR A 77 7.29 -4.57 -13.79
N ARG A 78 6.34 -3.97 -14.53
CA ARG A 78 6.08 -2.52 -14.50
C ARG A 78 4.85 -2.18 -13.66
#